data_AF-A0A1M7KCL3-F1
#
_entry.id   AF-A0A1M7KCL3-F1
#
_cell.length_a   1.000
_cell.length_b   1.000
_cell.length_c   1.000
_cell.angle_alpha   90.00
_cell.angle_beta   90.00
_cell.angle_gamma   90.00
#
_symmetry.space_group_name_H-M   'P 1'
#
loop_
_entity.id
_entity.type
_entity.pdbx_description
1 polymer ?
#
loop_
_entity_poly.entity_id
_entity_poly.type
_entity_poly.pdbx_seq_one_letter_code
_entity_poly.pdbx_strand_id
1 'polypeptide(L)'
;MKFIDSYLVVFVLLLSISVTAQELEGKWIVSGNKSFGGFPGIYLMEVSEDSLSHYNFDQFVTKTAYQTEGNKLKIDTLAFADFSFKNPNRLSISSERLEQPIDYIRLIPTETNGRLEEIRKIKYDLVRGGKNFIIDFQDHTDGKIMESFLKKIDDTFFLVIHRHGNPITAVPIEKITEDKIHLYGFMAGPEKLVAKAID
;
A
#
# COMPACT_ATOMS: atom_id res chain seq x y z
N MET A 1 24.41 -58.22 -5.69
CA MET A 1 23.31 -57.79 -4.79
C MET A 1 23.89 -57.69 -3.40
N LYS A 2 23.95 -56.57 -2.68
CA LYS A 2 23.20 -55.30 -2.66
C LYS A 2 24.22 -54.19 -2.34
N PHE A 3 24.45 -53.23 -3.24
CA PHE A 3 23.89 -51.88 -3.24
C PHE A 3 23.97 -51.12 -1.90
N ILE A 4 25.09 -50.40 -1.75
CA ILE A 4 25.22 -48.99 -1.32
C ILE A 4 24.44 -48.62 -0.04
N ASP A 5 25.10 -48.79 1.11
CA ASP A 5 24.89 -47.94 2.27
C ASP A 5 25.65 -46.62 2.05
N SER A 6 24.96 -45.61 1.54
CA SER A 6 25.50 -44.25 1.50
C SER A 6 24.39 -43.21 1.52
N TYR A 7 24.40 -42.46 2.62
CA TYR A 7 23.97 -41.08 2.71
C TYR A 7 22.54 -40.79 2.23
N LEU A 8 21.56 -41.26 3.00
CA LEU A 8 20.28 -40.57 3.08
C LEU A 8 20.21 -39.80 4.40
N VAL A 9 19.70 -38.58 4.31
CA VAL A 9 19.34 -37.66 5.41
C VAL A 9 20.59 -37.05 6.09
N VAL A 10 20.91 -35.77 5.98
CA VAL A 10 20.07 -34.58 6.01
C VAL A 10 20.76 -33.52 5.15
N PHE A 11 20.28 -33.29 3.92
CA PHE A 11 20.55 -32.03 3.24
C PHE A 11 19.70 -31.00 3.99
N VAL A 12 20.27 -30.38 5.02
CA VAL A 12 19.72 -29.16 5.61
C VAL A 12 19.85 -28.13 4.49
N LEU A 13 18.82 -28.08 3.63
CA LEU A 13 18.59 -26.94 2.76
C LEU A 13 18.57 -25.73 3.68
N LEU A 14 19.66 -24.97 3.63
CA LEU A 14 19.66 -23.55 3.93
C LEU A 14 18.52 -22.96 3.12
N LEU A 15 17.33 -22.91 3.72
CA LEU A 15 16.25 -22.00 3.34
C LEU A 15 16.73 -20.60 3.72
N SER A 16 17.82 -20.16 3.09
CA SER A 16 17.98 -18.74 2.83
C SER A 16 16.76 -18.38 2.02
N ILE A 17 15.79 -17.74 2.68
CA ILE A 17 14.65 -17.11 2.05
C ILE A 17 15.28 -16.07 1.13
N SER A 18 15.58 -16.47 -0.10
CA SER A 18 15.98 -15.54 -1.12
C SER A 18 14.76 -14.67 -1.32
N VAL A 19 14.79 -13.47 -0.75
CA VAL A 19 13.86 -12.41 -1.10
C VAL A 19 14.07 -12.21 -2.59
N THR A 20 13.22 -12.82 -3.40
CA THR A 20 13.35 -12.75 -4.85
C THR A 20 12.75 -11.45 -5.34
N ALA A 21 13.24 -10.92 -6.47
CA ALA A 21 12.64 -9.77 -7.13
C ALA A 21 11.14 -9.96 -7.40
N GLN A 22 10.69 -11.21 -7.55
CA GLN A 22 9.29 -11.58 -7.71
C GLN A 22 8.43 -11.21 -6.49
N GLU A 23 9.01 -11.15 -5.28
CA GLU A 23 8.30 -10.67 -4.10
C GLU A 23 8.02 -9.17 -4.17
N LEU A 24 8.74 -8.39 -4.99
CA LEU A 24 8.48 -6.96 -5.17
C LEU A 24 7.27 -6.68 -6.07
N GLU A 25 6.87 -7.62 -6.92
CA GLU A 25 5.79 -7.40 -7.89
C GLU A 25 4.48 -6.99 -7.22
N GLY A 26 3.75 -6.10 -7.89
CA GLY A 26 2.48 -5.56 -7.44
C GLY A 26 2.50 -4.06 -7.18
N LYS A 27 1.39 -3.54 -6.64
CA LYS A 27 1.21 -2.11 -6.38
C LYS A 27 1.53 -1.76 -4.94
N TRP A 28 2.20 -0.63 -4.78
CA TRP A 28 2.73 -0.14 -3.52
C TRP A 28 2.38 1.34 -3.36
N ILE A 29 1.85 1.73 -2.21
CA ILE A 29 1.58 3.13 -1.85
C ILE A 29 2.60 3.59 -0.80
N VAL A 30 3.07 4.83 -0.89
CA VAL A 30 3.93 5.39 0.18
C VAL A 30 3.15 5.53 1.48
N SER A 31 3.67 4.95 2.55
CA SER A 31 3.15 5.03 3.90
C SER A 31 2.98 6.48 4.33
N GLY A 32 1.76 6.86 4.72
CA GLY A 32 1.42 8.24 5.08
C GLY A 32 0.88 9.09 3.93
N ASN A 33 0.81 8.55 2.71
CA ASN A 33 0.09 9.10 1.56
C ASN A 33 0.53 10.51 1.16
N LYS A 34 1.85 10.73 1.11
CA LYS A 34 2.46 12.02 0.78
C LYS A 34 3.17 11.97 -0.56
N SER A 35 3.41 13.15 -1.13
CA SER A 35 4.33 13.34 -2.25
C SER A 35 5.69 12.71 -1.93
N PHE A 36 6.35 12.13 -2.92
CA PHE A 36 7.65 11.52 -2.75
C PHE A 36 8.63 11.99 -3.83
N GLY A 37 9.74 12.62 -3.42
CA GLY A 37 10.73 13.17 -4.35
C GLY A 37 10.08 14.16 -5.32
N GLY A 38 10.23 13.90 -6.63
CA GLY A 38 9.59 14.67 -7.70
C GLY A 38 8.13 14.28 -8.01
N PHE A 39 7.57 13.26 -7.35
CA PHE A 39 6.21 12.78 -7.60
C PHE A 39 5.21 13.50 -6.68
N PRO A 40 4.29 14.31 -7.23
CA PRO A 40 3.32 15.04 -6.44
C PRO A 40 2.18 14.14 -5.97
N GLY A 41 1.55 14.53 -4.86
CA GLY A 41 0.26 13.98 -4.44
C GLY A 41 0.36 12.63 -3.74
N ILE A 42 -0.52 11.70 -4.09
CA ILE A 42 -0.63 10.39 -3.44
C ILE A 42 0.14 9.40 -4.30
N TYR A 43 1.42 9.24 -4.01
CA TYR A 43 2.29 8.46 -4.87
C TYR A 43 2.09 6.94 -4.72
N LEU A 44 1.89 6.29 -5.86
CA LEU A 44 1.82 4.83 -6.03
C LEU A 44 2.87 4.35 -7.03
N MET A 45 3.42 3.18 -6.75
CA MET A 45 4.39 2.49 -7.58
C MET A 45 3.86 1.08 -7.90
N GLU A 46 3.74 0.76 -9.17
CA GLU A 46 3.52 -0.60 -9.64
C GLU A 46 4.86 -1.19 -10.08
N VAL A 47 5.24 -2.28 -9.43
CA VAL A 47 6.43 -3.06 -9.76
C VAL A 47 5.98 -4.21 -10.64
N SER A 48 6.55 -4.27 -11.84
CA SER A 48 6.45 -5.39 -12.78
C SER A 48 7.83 -5.95 -13.04
N GLU A 49 7.96 -7.11 -13.69
CA GLU A 49 9.22 -7.84 -13.87
C GLU A 49 10.45 -6.97 -14.21
N ASP A 50 10.30 -5.99 -15.10
CA ASP A 50 11.40 -5.18 -15.65
C ASP A 50 11.27 -3.66 -15.40
N SER A 51 10.17 -3.23 -14.78
CA SER A 51 9.82 -1.81 -14.77
C SER A 51 8.97 -1.37 -13.58
N LEU A 52 9.18 -0.12 -13.20
CA LEU A 52 8.45 0.62 -12.17
C LEU A 52 7.53 1.62 -12.86
N SER A 53 6.21 1.44 -12.73
CA SER A 53 5.23 2.42 -13.19
C SER A 53 4.81 3.30 -12.02
N HIS A 54 4.79 4.61 -12.23
CA HIS A 54 4.60 5.63 -11.21
C HIS A 54 3.27 6.34 -11.43
N TYR A 55 2.50 6.53 -10.36
CA TYR A 55 1.17 7.12 -10.40
C TYR A 55 1.01 8.20 -9.33
N ASN A 56 0.20 9.21 -9.62
CA ASN A 56 -0.43 10.06 -8.63
C ASN A 56 -1.87 9.58 -8.44
N PHE A 57 -2.10 8.81 -7.38
CA PHE A 57 -3.30 8.04 -7.15
C PHE A 57 -3.62 7.09 -8.32
N ASP A 58 -4.65 7.38 -9.11
CA ASP A 58 -5.08 6.61 -10.27
C ASP A 58 -4.52 7.16 -11.60
N GLN A 59 -3.78 8.27 -11.56
CA GLN A 59 -3.24 8.92 -12.75
C GLN A 59 -1.80 8.47 -13.01
N PHE A 60 -1.56 7.85 -14.17
CA PHE A 60 -0.23 7.49 -14.62
C PHE A 60 0.66 8.73 -14.79
N VAL A 61 1.90 8.65 -14.32
CA VAL A 61 2.90 9.73 -14.39
C VAL A 61 4.04 9.33 -15.32
N THR A 62 4.74 8.22 -15.04
CA THR A 62 5.89 7.77 -15.83
C THR A 62 6.20 6.29 -15.58
N LYS A 63 7.07 5.71 -16.39
CA LYS A 63 7.55 4.33 -16.28
C LYS A 63 9.07 4.30 -16.41
N THR A 64 9.74 3.60 -15.51
CA THR A 64 11.20 3.53 -15.44
C THR A 64 11.64 2.07 -15.45
N ALA A 65 12.63 1.72 -16.27
CA ALA A 65 13.22 0.38 -16.22
C ALA A 65 14.05 0.20 -14.94
N TYR A 66 14.05 -1.00 -14.39
CA TYR A 66 14.92 -1.34 -13.27
C TYR A 66 15.49 -2.75 -13.41
N GLN A 67 16.53 -3.01 -12.62
CA GLN A 67 17.10 -4.34 -12.43
C GLN A 67 17.32 -4.57 -10.94
N THR A 68 17.26 -5.82 -10.52
CA THR A 68 17.60 -6.23 -9.14
C THR A 68 18.92 -6.97 -9.10
N GLU A 69 19.77 -6.60 -8.16
CA GLU A 69 21.00 -7.33 -7.83
C GLU A 69 21.06 -7.54 -6.31
N GLY A 70 20.71 -8.75 -5.85
CA GLY A 70 20.47 -8.99 -4.44
C GLY A 70 19.34 -8.09 -3.91
N ASN A 71 19.59 -7.38 -2.80
CA ASN A 71 18.63 -6.46 -2.18
C ASN A 71 18.75 -5.02 -2.71
N LYS A 72 19.25 -4.85 -3.94
CA LYS A 72 19.43 -3.54 -4.57
C LYS A 72 18.54 -3.40 -5.79
N LEU A 73 17.86 -2.26 -5.88
CA LEU A 73 17.21 -1.76 -7.08
C LEU A 73 18.18 -0.85 -7.82
N LYS A 74 18.54 -1.24 -9.04
CA LYS A 74 19.25 -0.39 -9.98
C LYS A 74 18.21 0.24 -10.90
N ILE A 75 17.90 1.51 -10.63
CA ILE A 75 16.90 2.28 -11.38
C ILE A 75 17.68 3.12 -12.39
N ASP A 76 17.56 2.78 -13.68
CA ASP A 76 18.34 3.36 -14.78
C ASP A 76 19.88 3.29 -14.53
N THR A 77 20.66 4.12 -15.22
CA THR A 77 22.13 4.17 -15.17
C THR A 77 22.70 4.87 -13.93
N LEU A 78 21.85 5.47 -13.06
CA LEU A 78 22.29 6.55 -12.16
C LEU A 78 21.99 6.36 -10.67
N ALA A 79 21.23 5.35 -10.24
CA ALA A 79 20.93 5.17 -8.81
C ALA A 79 20.78 3.71 -8.38
N PHE A 80 21.50 3.35 -7.31
CA PHE A 80 21.20 2.19 -6.49
C PHE A 80 20.35 2.61 -5.30
N ALA A 81 19.31 1.84 -5.02
CA ALA A 81 18.56 1.91 -3.77
C ALA A 81 18.53 0.52 -3.13
N ASP A 82 18.83 0.44 -1.85
CA ASP A 82 18.67 -0.78 -1.07
C ASP A 82 17.20 -0.92 -0.71
N PHE A 83 16.68 -2.14 -0.80
CA PHE A 83 15.32 -2.46 -0.38
C PHE A 83 15.31 -3.57 0.68
N SER A 84 14.32 -3.52 1.57
CA SER A 84 14.10 -4.54 2.58
C SER A 84 12.63 -4.69 2.90
N PHE A 85 12.16 -5.92 3.07
CA PHE A 85 10.80 -6.17 3.56
C PHE A 85 10.79 -6.14 5.09
N LYS A 86 9.96 -5.26 5.67
CA LYS A 86 9.62 -5.31 7.09
C LYS A 86 8.64 -6.46 7.38
N ASN A 87 7.77 -6.73 6.40
CA ASN A 87 6.89 -7.90 6.30
C ASN A 87 6.45 -8.03 4.82
N PRO A 88 5.69 -9.07 4.41
CA PRO A 88 5.29 -9.27 3.00
C PRO A 88 4.54 -8.10 2.36
N ASN A 89 3.89 -7.26 3.17
CA ASN A 89 3.08 -6.13 2.73
C ASN A 89 3.71 -4.77 3.06
N ARG A 90 4.96 -4.74 3.53
CA ARG A 90 5.65 -3.50 3.87
C ARG A 90 7.10 -3.53 3.42
N LEU A 91 7.39 -2.74 2.40
CA LEU A 91 8.70 -2.58 1.79
C LEU A 91 9.33 -1.27 2.29
N SER A 92 10.62 -1.29 2.62
CA SER A 92 11.40 -0.11 2.97
C SER A 92 12.48 0.08 1.93
N ILE A 93 12.53 1.25 1.30
CA ILE A 93 13.57 1.62 0.31
C ILE A 93 14.44 2.72 0.90
N SER A 94 15.76 2.50 0.90
CA SER A 94 16.77 3.46 1.35
C SER A 94 17.81 3.71 0.25
N SER A 95 18.40 4.90 0.26
CA SER A 95 19.49 5.27 -0.64
C SER A 95 20.30 6.37 0.03
N GLU A 96 21.57 6.51 -0.30
CA GLU A 96 22.42 7.62 0.18
C GLU A 96 21.85 9.00 -0.16
N ARG A 97 20.98 9.09 -1.19
CA ARG A 97 20.30 10.32 -1.60
C ARG A 97 19.06 10.65 -0.77
N LEU A 98 18.62 9.75 0.11
CA LEU A 98 17.43 9.91 0.93
C LEU A 98 17.83 10.16 2.38
N GLU A 99 17.30 11.23 2.98
CA GLU A 99 17.54 11.52 4.40
C GLU A 99 16.99 10.41 5.32
N GLN A 100 15.88 9.78 4.92
CA GLN A 100 15.25 8.68 5.64
C GLN A 100 14.75 7.61 4.66
N PRO A 101 14.71 6.33 5.07
CA PRO A 101 14.06 5.28 4.29
C PRO A 101 12.58 5.60 4.04
N ILE A 102 12.08 5.24 2.87
CA ILE A 102 10.67 5.39 2.52
C ILE A 102 10.01 4.04 2.73
N ASP A 103 8.92 4.06 3.49
CA ASP A 103 8.08 2.90 3.67
C ASP A 103 6.98 2.88 2.61
N TYR A 104 6.83 1.73 1.97
CA TYR A 104 5.82 1.39 1.00
C TYR A 104 4.92 0.30 1.57
N ILE A 105 3.64 0.39 1.29
CA ILE A 105 2.61 -0.55 1.72
C ILE A 105 2.03 -1.23 0.49
N ARG A 106 2.00 -2.56 0.48
CA ARG A 106 1.42 -3.33 -0.62
C ARG A 106 -0.09 -3.11 -0.66
N LEU A 107 -0.62 -2.89 -1.86
CA LEU A 107 -2.06 -2.94 -2.09
C LEU A 107 -2.51 -4.39 -2.09
N ILE A 108 -3.50 -4.69 -1.26
CA ILE A 108 -4.15 -5.99 -1.20
C ILE A 108 -5.62 -5.84 -1.60
N PRO A 109 -6.23 -6.85 -2.25
CA PRO A 109 -7.65 -6.81 -2.55
C PRO A 109 -8.49 -6.56 -1.30
N THR A 110 -9.47 -5.67 -1.39
CA THR A 110 -10.37 -5.40 -0.27
C THR A 110 -11.38 -6.53 -0.11
N GLU A 111 -11.45 -7.09 1.10
CA GLU A 111 -12.53 -8.01 1.46
C GLU A 111 -13.84 -7.23 1.61
N THR A 112 -14.87 -7.63 0.86
CA THR A 112 -16.21 -7.07 1.03
C THR A 112 -17.29 -8.11 0.78
N ASN A 113 -18.33 -8.06 1.60
CA ASN A 113 -19.44 -9.00 1.57
C ASN A 113 -20.77 -8.31 1.22
N GLY A 114 -20.78 -6.97 1.16
CA GLY A 114 -21.97 -6.15 0.93
C GLY A 114 -21.97 -5.52 -0.46
N ARG A 115 -23.11 -4.98 -0.88
CA ARG A 115 -23.17 -4.20 -2.13
C ARG A 115 -22.56 -2.82 -1.88
N LEU A 116 -21.67 -2.39 -2.76
CA LEU A 116 -20.97 -1.10 -2.63
C LEU A 116 -21.95 0.08 -2.49
N GLU A 117 -23.10 0.01 -3.16
CA GLU A 117 -24.17 1.01 -3.09
C GLU A 117 -24.84 1.11 -1.70
N GLU A 118 -24.87 0.03 -0.94
CA GLU A 118 -25.37 0.02 0.44
C GLU A 118 -24.31 0.59 1.37
N ILE A 119 -23.05 0.15 1.21
CA ILE A 119 -21.90 0.65 1.98
C ILE A 119 -21.75 2.18 1.84
N ARG A 120 -21.97 2.74 0.64
CA ARG A 120 -21.88 4.20 0.39
C ARG A 120 -22.89 5.02 1.19
N LYS A 121 -23.99 4.42 1.64
CA LYS A 121 -25.03 5.10 2.40
C LYS A 121 -24.74 5.14 3.91
N ILE A 122 -23.85 4.25 4.37
CA ILE A 122 -23.50 4.11 5.78
C ILE A 122 -22.45 5.14 6.16
N LYS A 123 -22.62 5.76 7.32
CA LYS A 123 -21.60 6.63 7.93
C LYS A 123 -20.79 5.82 8.92
N TYR A 124 -19.50 6.13 9.04
CA TYR A 124 -18.62 5.45 9.99
C TYR A 124 -17.87 6.48 10.84
N ASP A 125 -17.75 6.20 12.14
CA ASP A 125 -16.89 6.96 13.05
C ASP A 125 -15.51 6.31 13.14
N LEU A 126 -14.48 7.06 12.78
CA LEU A 126 -13.08 6.70 12.93
C LEU A 126 -12.47 7.48 14.09
N VAL A 127 -12.08 6.78 15.16
CA VAL A 127 -11.39 7.39 16.29
C VAL A 127 -9.87 7.24 16.12
N ARG A 128 -9.15 8.36 16.04
CA ARG A 128 -7.68 8.38 15.97
C ARG A 128 -7.10 9.51 16.82
N GLY A 129 -6.18 9.17 17.73
CA GLY A 129 -5.52 10.16 18.59
C GLY A 129 -6.49 10.97 19.44
N GLY A 130 -7.59 10.36 19.89
CA GLY A 130 -8.63 11.00 20.68
C GLY A 130 -9.57 11.93 19.89
N LYS A 131 -9.46 11.97 18.55
CA LYS A 131 -10.36 12.73 17.68
C LYS A 131 -11.23 11.78 16.86
N ASN A 132 -12.49 12.18 16.69
CA ASN A 132 -13.45 11.48 15.85
C ASN A 132 -13.47 12.08 14.46
N PHE A 133 -13.51 11.22 13.44
CA PHE A 133 -13.60 11.59 12.04
C PHE A 133 -14.76 10.81 11.42
N ILE A 134 -15.80 11.52 11.00
CA ILE A 134 -16.95 10.90 10.35
C ILE A 134 -16.62 10.70 8.87
N ILE A 135 -16.62 9.42 8.47
CA ILE A 135 -16.55 8.99 7.09
C ILE A 135 -17.98 8.95 6.56
N ASP A 136 -18.24 9.78 5.56
CA ASP A 136 -19.52 9.87 4.86
C ASP A 136 -19.20 9.90 3.37
N PHE A 137 -19.55 8.80 2.68
CA PHE A 137 -19.24 8.62 1.26
C PHE A 137 -20.30 9.20 0.32
N GLN A 138 -21.39 9.73 0.87
CA GLN A 138 -22.40 10.40 0.06
C GLN A 138 -21.85 11.76 -0.39
N ASP A 139 -22.13 12.10 -1.63
CA ASP A 139 -21.79 13.42 -2.18
C ASP A 139 -22.73 14.45 -1.56
N HIS A 140 -22.20 15.32 -0.71
CA HIS A 140 -22.95 16.40 -0.12
C HIS A 140 -22.49 17.71 -0.75
N THR A 141 -23.38 18.38 -1.49
CA THR A 141 -23.19 19.77 -1.93
C THR A 141 -23.34 20.77 -0.77
N ASP A 142 -22.79 20.45 0.40
CA ASP A 142 -22.95 21.22 1.64
C ASP A 142 -21.73 22.11 1.96
N GLY A 143 -20.78 22.23 1.02
CA GLY A 143 -19.65 23.16 1.15
C GLY A 143 -18.68 22.78 2.26
N LYS A 144 -18.65 21.51 2.66
CA LYS A 144 -17.69 20.99 3.64
C LYS A 144 -16.26 21.22 3.17
N ILE A 145 -15.41 21.62 4.11
CA ILE A 145 -13.97 21.78 3.86
C ILE A 145 -13.31 20.42 3.60
N MET A 146 -13.84 19.35 4.19
CA MET A 146 -13.31 18.00 4.17
C MET A 146 -14.39 17.01 3.72
N GLU A 147 -14.08 16.22 2.71
CA GLU A 147 -15.01 15.28 2.08
C GLU A 147 -14.36 13.89 2.00
N SER A 148 -15.16 12.84 2.18
CA SER A 148 -14.69 11.45 2.12
C SER A 148 -15.23 10.77 0.87
N PHE A 149 -14.36 10.14 0.10
CA PHE A 149 -14.71 9.43 -1.12
C PHE A 149 -14.27 7.98 -1.03
N LEU A 150 -15.13 7.09 -1.49
CA LEU A 150 -14.79 5.68 -1.70
C LEU A 150 -14.35 5.50 -3.16
N LYS A 151 -13.04 5.30 -3.36
CA LYS A 151 -12.44 5.07 -4.68
C LYS A 151 -11.83 3.67 -4.75
N LYS A 152 -11.58 3.16 -5.97
CA LYS A 152 -11.01 1.84 -6.21
C LYS A 152 -9.81 1.97 -7.14
N ILE A 153 -8.72 1.27 -6.84
CA ILE A 153 -7.61 0.99 -7.76
C ILE A 153 -7.49 -0.52 -7.82
N ASP A 154 -7.63 -1.08 -9.02
CA ASP A 154 -7.74 -2.53 -9.26
C ASP A 154 -8.80 -3.16 -8.34
N ASP A 155 -8.39 -4.00 -7.39
CA ASP A 155 -9.25 -4.66 -6.40
C ASP A 155 -9.14 -4.08 -4.98
N THR A 156 -8.43 -2.97 -4.81
CA THR A 156 -8.30 -2.29 -3.52
C THR A 156 -9.17 -1.05 -3.47
N PHE A 157 -10.08 -0.99 -2.50
CA PHE A 157 -10.81 0.22 -2.15
C PHE A 157 -9.98 1.14 -1.26
N PHE A 158 -10.23 2.44 -1.38
CA PHE A 158 -9.57 3.50 -0.64
C PHE A 158 -10.59 4.45 -0.03
N LEU A 159 -10.35 4.82 1.23
CA LEU A 159 -10.89 6.03 1.81
C LEU A 159 -10.03 7.20 1.35
N VAL A 160 -10.53 7.99 0.41
CA VAL A 160 -9.85 9.18 -0.10
C VAL A 160 -10.45 10.42 0.54
N ILE A 161 -9.62 11.20 1.21
CA ILE A 161 -10.06 12.43 1.84
C ILE A 161 -9.66 13.61 0.96
N HIS A 162 -10.64 14.42 0.59
CA HIS A 162 -10.44 15.67 -0.13
C HIS A 162 -10.51 16.85 0.84
N ARG A 163 -9.71 17.88 0.55
CA ARG A 163 -9.80 19.19 1.17
C ARG A 163 -9.94 20.25 0.08
N HIS A 164 -11.00 21.06 0.14
CA HIS A 164 -11.32 22.03 -0.91
C HIS A 164 -11.29 21.39 -2.32
N GLY A 165 -11.94 20.24 -2.48
CA GLY A 165 -11.99 19.48 -3.74
C GLY A 165 -10.73 18.72 -4.13
N ASN A 166 -9.58 18.95 -3.47
CA ASN A 166 -8.31 18.30 -3.80
C ASN A 166 -8.04 17.09 -2.90
N PRO A 167 -7.61 15.93 -3.44
CA PRO A 167 -7.25 14.78 -2.62
C PRO A 167 -6.02 15.09 -1.78
N ILE A 168 -6.11 14.94 -0.46
CA ILE A 168 -4.99 15.16 0.46
C ILE A 168 -4.44 13.87 1.05
N THR A 169 -5.21 12.78 1.04
CA THR A 169 -4.76 11.47 1.49
C THR A 169 -5.67 10.37 0.94
N ALA A 170 -5.13 9.17 0.71
CA ALA A 170 -5.91 7.98 0.37
C ALA A 170 -5.44 6.80 1.20
N VAL A 171 -6.29 6.30 2.08
CA VAL A 171 -5.97 5.19 2.97
C VAL A 171 -6.58 3.92 2.40
N PRO A 172 -5.80 2.86 2.16
CA PRO A 172 -6.33 1.61 1.62
C PRO A 172 -7.20 0.90 2.67
N ILE A 173 -8.21 0.20 2.17
CA ILE A 173 -9.19 -0.53 2.95
C ILE A 173 -8.90 -2.03 2.81
N GLU A 174 -8.60 -2.69 3.93
CA GLU A 174 -8.41 -4.14 3.96
C GLU A 174 -9.76 -4.86 3.88
N LYS A 175 -10.75 -4.35 4.61
CA LYS A 175 -12.09 -4.95 4.70
C LYS A 175 -13.16 -3.90 4.89
N ILE A 176 -14.28 -4.07 4.20
CA ILE A 176 -15.46 -3.21 4.34
C ILE A 176 -16.74 -4.03 4.43
N THR A 177 -17.50 -3.74 5.48
CA THR A 177 -18.77 -4.37 5.84
C THR A 177 -19.75 -3.29 6.27
N GLU A 178 -21.03 -3.62 6.42
CA GLU A 178 -22.03 -2.68 6.90
C GLU A 178 -21.72 -2.13 8.31
N ASP A 179 -21.03 -2.92 9.14
CA ASP A 179 -20.71 -2.52 10.51
C ASP A 179 -19.40 -1.74 10.65
N LYS A 180 -18.41 -2.00 9.77
CA LYS A 180 -17.01 -1.59 9.98
C LYS A 180 -16.22 -1.42 8.68
N ILE A 181 -15.28 -0.47 8.73
CA ILE A 181 -14.19 -0.31 7.76
C ILE A 181 -12.85 -0.58 8.45
N HIS A 182 -12.08 -1.53 7.92
CA HIS A 182 -10.73 -1.83 8.36
C HIS A 182 -9.74 -1.13 7.42
N LEU A 183 -9.08 -0.10 7.93
CA LEU A 183 -8.07 0.70 7.23
C LEU A 183 -6.67 0.20 7.60
N TYR A 184 -5.72 0.29 6.67
CA TYR A 184 -4.33 -0.10 6.91
C TYR A 184 -3.33 0.87 6.26
N GLY A 185 -2.03 0.66 6.50
CA GLY A 185 -0.96 1.43 5.84
C GLY A 185 -0.56 2.73 6.54
N PHE A 186 -0.81 2.83 7.85
CA PHE A 186 -0.45 4.01 8.63
C PHE A 186 1.04 4.04 8.99
N MET A 187 1.66 5.21 8.83
CA MET A 187 3.08 5.44 9.16
C MET A 187 3.37 5.36 10.66
N ALA A 188 2.42 5.81 11.50
CA ALA A 188 2.56 5.87 12.95
C ALA A 188 1.22 5.53 13.62
N GLY A 189 1.30 4.80 14.73
CA GLY A 189 0.15 4.22 15.42
C GLY A 189 -0.02 2.74 15.10
N PRO A 190 -1.20 2.15 15.35
CA PRO A 190 -1.45 0.76 14.97
C PRO A 190 -1.37 0.61 13.44
N GLU A 191 -0.87 -0.53 12.97
CA GLU A 191 -0.78 -0.83 11.54
C GLU A 191 -2.16 -0.79 10.84
N LYS A 192 -3.21 -0.99 11.64
CA LYS A 192 -4.61 -1.00 11.21
C LYS A 192 -5.48 -0.12 12.11
N LEU A 193 -6.46 0.55 11.51
CA LEU A 193 -7.52 1.28 12.21
C LEU A 193 -8.88 0.72 11.81
N VAL A 194 -9.85 0.82 12.72
CA VAL A 194 -11.21 0.35 12.47
C VAL A 194 -12.17 1.52 12.69
N ALA A 195 -12.88 1.90 11.63
CA ALA A 195 -14.04 2.78 11.72
C ALA A 195 -15.29 1.93 11.95
N LYS A 196 -16.20 2.38 12.80
CA LYS A 196 -17.45 1.67 13.13
C LYS A 196 -18.64 2.42 12.55
N ALA A 197 -19.60 1.69 12.03
CA ALA A 197 -20.85 2.26 11.54
C ALA A 197 -21.56 3.01 12.66
N ILE A 198 -22.21 4.09 12.28
CA ILE A 198 -23.01 4.93 13.16
C ILE A 198 -24.37 5.18 12.49
N ASP A 199 -25.38 5.35 13.33
CA ASP A 199 -26.75 5.69 12.93
C ASP A 199 -26.87 7.14 12.43
#